data_AF-A0A7S4NMX2-F1
#
_entry.id   AF-A0A7S4NMX2-F1
#
_cell.length_a   1.000
_cell.length_b   1.000
_cell.length_c   1.000
_cell.angle_alpha   90.00
_cell.angle_beta   90.00
_cell.angle_gamma   90.00
#
_symmetry.space_group_name_H-M   'P 1'
#
loop_
_entity.id
_entity.type
_entity.pdbx_description
1 polymer ?
#
loop_
_entity_poly.entity_id
_entity_poly.type
_entity_poly.pdbx_seq_one_letter_code
_entity_poly.pdbx_strand_id
1 'polypeptide(L)'
;PLRPWPRGACCPRPLSWLRAKLLHLHAPADSNVFRLSRDPFFWLLALLKLDPLGLTPGSTVLVQLLVFVCIDKSDEYQLSSFVLQFKGFQFVSALFSAAIAGAKASMVYLSLFGAQQQQSLNSSWCPSPELWSSLAAAAPGQGYSFAFQMSLLPVRLLLLYVCTLLLACGRACGGEHEIRLL
;
A
#
# COMPACT_ATOMS: atom_id res chain seq x y z
N PRO A 1 19.40 21.35 -27.81
CA PRO A 1 18.23 21.28 -28.72
C PRO A 1 17.00 20.82 -27.91
N LEU A 2 16.04 21.72 -27.70
CA LEU A 2 14.79 21.39 -27.01
C LEU A 2 14.11 20.23 -27.76
N ARG A 3 13.86 19.12 -27.05
CA ARG A 3 13.06 18.04 -27.65
C ARG A 3 11.68 18.63 -27.95
N PRO A 4 11.17 18.52 -29.19
CA PRO A 4 9.81 18.93 -29.46
C PRO A 4 8.89 18.12 -28.55
N TRP A 5 7.96 18.81 -27.90
CA TRP A 5 6.90 18.16 -27.13
C TRP A 5 6.28 17.05 -27.99
N PRO A 6 6.15 15.82 -27.46
CA PRO A 6 5.58 14.73 -28.23
C PRO A 6 4.19 15.17 -28.69
N ARG A 7 4.03 15.32 -30.00
CA ARG A 7 2.75 15.70 -30.59
C ARG A 7 1.74 14.64 -30.17
N GLY A 8 0.65 15.07 -29.54
CA GLY A 8 -0.42 14.17 -29.09
C GLY A 8 -0.83 13.27 -30.26
N ALA A 9 -0.71 11.96 -30.08
CA ALA A 9 -1.12 11.02 -31.10
C ALA A 9 -2.62 11.20 -31.37
N CYS A 10 -3.01 11.40 -32.63
CA CYS A 10 -4.40 11.57 -33.06
C CYS A 10 -5.31 10.35 -32.80
N CYS A 11 -4.78 9.25 -32.26
CA CYS A 11 -5.54 8.04 -31.97
C CYS A 11 -5.76 7.89 -30.46
N PRO A 12 -6.99 7.53 -30.01
CA PRO A 12 -7.23 7.25 -28.60
C PRO A 12 -6.45 5.98 -28.22
N ARG A 13 -5.33 6.17 -27.52
CA ARG A 13 -4.59 5.08 -26.88
C ARG A 13 -5.11 4.98 -25.45
N PRO A 14 -6.09 4.09 -25.16
CA PRO A 14 -6.72 4.03 -23.83
C PRO A 14 -5.70 3.74 -22.72
N LEU A 15 -4.66 2.97 -23.04
CA LEU A 15 -3.55 2.68 -22.11
C LEU A 15 -2.70 3.91 -21.77
N SER A 16 -2.44 4.81 -22.72
CA SER A 16 -1.69 6.03 -22.41
C SER A 16 -2.54 7.02 -21.64
N TRP A 17 -3.86 7.06 -21.89
CA TRP A 17 -4.79 7.85 -21.09
C TRP A 17 -4.87 7.33 -19.65
N LEU A 18 -5.01 6.01 -19.46
CA LEU A 18 -5.04 5.40 -18.13
C LEU A 18 -3.72 5.64 -17.38
N ARG A 19 -2.58 5.47 -18.05
CA ARG A 19 -1.25 5.79 -17.50
C ARG A 19 -1.18 7.25 -17.08
N ALA A 20 -1.57 8.19 -17.94
CA ALA A 20 -1.55 9.62 -17.64
C ALA A 20 -2.47 9.97 -16.46
N LYS A 21 -3.68 9.40 -16.42
CA LYS A 21 -4.63 9.60 -15.33
C LYS A 21 -4.10 9.05 -13.99
N LEU A 22 -3.52 7.85 -14.01
CA LEU A 22 -2.94 7.24 -12.82
C LEU A 22 -1.72 8.02 -12.31
N LEU A 23 -0.88 8.50 -13.23
CA LEU A 23 0.27 9.35 -12.89
C LEU A 23 -0.17 10.68 -12.29
N HIS A 24 -1.19 11.32 -12.89
CA HIS A 24 -1.76 12.58 -12.42
C HIS A 24 -2.37 12.45 -11.02
N LEU A 25 -3.06 11.33 -10.74
CA LEU A 25 -3.60 11.04 -9.41
C LEU A 25 -2.51 10.70 -8.37
N HIS A 26 -1.33 10.24 -8.80
CA HIS A 26 -0.26 9.84 -7.91
C HIS A 26 0.71 10.97 -7.57
N ALA A 27 1.09 11.77 -8.56
CA ALA A 27 2.02 12.87 -8.45
C ALA A 27 1.54 14.03 -9.34
N PRO A 28 0.66 14.92 -8.82
CA PRO A 28 0.21 16.07 -9.58
C PRO A 28 1.36 17.07 -9.74
N ALA A 29 1.80 17.31 -10.98
CA ALA A 29 2.83 18.31 -11.28
C ALA A 29 2.32 19.75 -11.06
N ASP A 30 1.06 20.02 -11.44
CA ASP A 30 0.49 21.38 -11.50
C ASP A 30 -0.80 21.56 -10.66
N SER A 31 -1.17 20.57 -9.83
CA SER A 31 -2.45 20.60 -9.09
C SER A 31 -2.26 20.50 -7.58
N ASN A 32 -3.05 21.29 -6.84
CA ASN A 32 -3.05 21.27 -5.38
C ASN A 32 -3.78 20.01 -4.88
N VAL A 33 -3.32 19.42 -3.77
CA VAL A 33 -3.88 18.19 -3.18
C VAL A 33 -5.38 18.32 -2.91
N PHE A 34 -5.84 19.51 -2.50
CA PHE A 34 -7.26 19.82 -2.28
C PHE A 34 -8.12 19.79 -3.55
N ARG A 35 -7.53 20.10 -4.72
CA ARG A 35 -8.24 19.99 -5.99
C ARG A 35 -8.37 18.51 -6.37
N LEU A 36 -7.31 17.73 -6.15
CA LEU A 36 -7.28 16.30 -6.43
C LEU A 36 -8.23 15.49 -5.52
N SER A 37 -8.41 15.92 -4.27
CA SER A 37 -9.33 15.26 -3.33
C SER A 37 -10.82 15.40 -3.72
N ARG A 38 -11.16 16.23 -4.70
CA ARG A 38 -12.52 16.30 -5.26
C ARG A 38 -12.80 15.18 -6.26
N ASP A 39 -11.76 14.56 -6.82
CA ASP A 39 -11.91 13.48 -7.77
C ASP A 39 -12.19 12.15 -7.04
N PRO A 40 -13.28 11.44 -7.37
CA PRO A 40 -13.60 10.16 -6.72
C PRO A 40 -12.54 9.08 -7.01
N PHE A 41 -11.88 9.17 -8.17
CA PHE A 41 -10.79 8.27 -8.54
C PHE A 41 -9.56 8.38 -7.63
N PHE A 42 -9.32 9.56 -7.06
CA PHE A 42 -8.24 9.76 -6.08
C PHE A 42 -8.49 8.93 -4.82
N TRP A 43 -9.71 9.04 -4.26
CA TRP A 43 -10.10 8.27 -3.08
C TRP A 43 -10.13 6.77 -3.34
N LEU A 44 -10.60 6.34 -4.52
CA LEU A 44 -10.58 4.93 -4.89
C LEU A 44 -9.14 4.38 -4.95
N LEU A 45 -8.21 5.14 -5.55
CA LEU A 45 -6.81 4.76 -5.58
C LEU A 45 -6.17 4.77 -4.18
N ALA A 46 -6.52 5.74 -3.33
CA ALA A 46 -6.04 5.83 -1.96
C ALA A 46 -6.54 4.66 -1.09
N LEU A 47 -7.82 4.32 -1.20
CA LEU A 47 -8.42 3.15 -0.53
C LEU A 47 -7.75 1.85 -0.97
N LEU A 48 -7.48 1.70 -2.27
CA LEU A 48 -6.81 0.51 -2.80
C LEU A 48 -5.33 0.43 -2.37
N LYS A 49 -4.67 1.57 -2.12
CA LYS A 49 -3.30 1.61 -1.60
C LYS A 49 -3.24 1.27 -0.10
N LEU A 50 -4.17 1.82 0.69
CA LEU A 50 -4.18 1.68 2.15
C LEU A 50 -4.82 0.37 2.62
N ASP A 51 -5.74 -0.21 1.83
CA ASP A 51 -6.56 -1.38 2.17
C ASP A 51 -7.10 -1.33 3.62
N PRO A 52 -7.77 -0.25 4.03
CA PRO A 52 -8.16 -0.04 5.43
C PRO A 52 -9.17 -1.09 5.94
N LEU A 53 -9.90 -1.74 5.02
CA LEU A 53 -10.93 -2.72 5.35
C LEU A 53 -10.43 -4.17 5.25
N GLY A 54 -9.18 -4.39 4.80
CA GLY A 54 -8.64 -5.73 4.58
C GLY A 54 -9.43 -6.56 3.57
N LEU A 55 -10.17 -5.90 2.67
CA LEU A 55 -11.05 -6.53 1.68
C LEU A 55 -10.22 -7.29 0.62
N THR A 56 -9.01 -6.82 0.34
CA THR A 56 -8.13 -7.41 -0.68
C THR A 56 -6.71 -7.51 -0.16
N PRO A 57 -6.36 -8.61 0.54
CA PRO A 57 -5.03 -8.77 1.11
C PRO A 57 -3.98 -8.71 0.00
N GLY A 58 -2.98 -7.84 0.15
CA GLY A 58 -1.87 -7.70 -0.81
C GLY A 58 -2.10 -6.71 -1.96
N SER A 59 -3.28 -6.09 -2.06
CA SER A 59 -3.59 -5.05 -3.05
C SER A 59 -2.57 -3.91 -3.08
N THR A 60 -2.09 -3.46 -1.92
CA THR A 60 -1.07 -2.41 -1.79
C THR A 60 0.17 -2.67 -2.65
N VAL A 61 0.67 -3.91 -2.69
CA VAL A 61 1.88 -4.27 -3.44
C VAL A 61 1.63 -4.25 -4.93
N LEU A 62 0.48 -4.78 -5.35
CA LEU A 62 0.09 -4.85 -6.75
C LEU A 62 -0.13 -3.44 -7.32
N VAL A 63 -0.78 -2.55 -6.57
CA VAL A 63 -0.96 -1.16 -6.96
C VAL A 63 0.38 -0.43 -7.03
N GLN A 64 1.25 -0.63 -6.06
CA GLN A 64 2.58 -0.02 -6.06
C GLN A 64 3.46 -0.54 -7.20
N LEU A 65 3.36 -1.82 -7.56
CA LEU A 65 4.03 -2.41 -8.71
C LEU A 65 3.49 -1.81 -10.01
N LEU A 66 2.18 -1.66 -10.13
CA LEU A 66 1.56 -1.02 -11.30
C LEU A 66 2.03 0.44 -11.44
N VAL A 67 2.05 1.18 -10.34
CA VAL A 67 2.59 2.55 -10.29
C VAL A 67 4.06 2.57 -10.71
N PHE A 68 4.89 1.63 -10.24
CA PHE A 68 6.30 1.52 -10.62
C PHE A 68 6.50 1.25 -12.13
N VAL A 69 5.61 0.47 -12.75
CA VAL A 69 5.61 0.26 -14.20
C VAL A 69 5.23 1.54 -14.94
N CYS A 70 4.31 2.33 -14.37
CA CYS A 70 3.84 3.59 -14.94
C CYS A 70 4.80 4.79 -14.75
N ILE A 71 5.67 4.77 -13.74
CA ILE A 71 6.64 5.84 -13.47
C ILE A 71 7.80 5.80 -14.46
N ASP A 72 8.30 6.99 -14.80
CA ASP A 72 9.55 7.12 -15.53
C ASP A 72 10.74 6.89 -14.60
N LYS A 73 11.63 5.97 -15.00
CA LYS A 73 12.76 5.53 -14.17
C LYS A 73 14.01 6.37 -14.41
N SER A 74 13.99 7.23 -15.44
CA SER A 74 15.06 8.18 -15.73
C SER A 74 14.92 9.52 -14.99
N ASP A 75 13.89 9.70 -14.16
CA ASP A 75 13.68 10.91 -13.35
C ASP A 75 13.93 10.62 -11.86
N GLU A 76 14.96 11.21 -11.26
CA GLU A 76 15.34 11.03 -9.85
C GLU A 76 14.22 11.47 -8.91
N TYR A 77 13.56 12.59 -9.22
CA TYR A 77 12.53 13.14 -8.36
C TYR A 77 11.33 12.20 -8.32
N GLN A 78 10.91 11.71 -9.49
CA GLN A 78 9.79 10.78 -9.58
C GLN A 78 10.10 9.46 -8.87
N LEU A 79 11.32 8.93 -9.04
CA LEU A 79 11.75 7.68 -8.43
C LEU A 79 11.90 7.79 -6.90
N SER A 80 12.50 8.86 -6.40
CA SER A 80 12.69 9.09 -4.95
C SER A 80 11.36 9.34 -4.24
N SER A 81 10.48 10.15 -4.83
CA SER A 81 9.12 10.38 -4.32
C SER A 81 8.32 9.06 -4.26
N PHE A 82 8.45 8.21 -5.29
CA PHE A 82 7.86 6.88 -5.28
C PHE A 82 8.35 6.01 -4.12
N VAL A 83 9.67 5.95 -3.88
CA VAL A 83 10.26 5.14 -2.79
C VAL A 83 9.79 5.62 -1.42
N LEU A 84 9.76 6.94 -1.20
CA LEU A 84 9.27 7.55 0.03
C LEU A 84 7.79 7.20 0.28
N GLN A 85 6.94 7.37 -0.74
CA GLN A 85 5.53 7.03 -0.64
C GLN A 85 5.33 5.53 -0.43
N PHE A 86 6.06 4.68 -1.16
CA PHE A 86 6.00 3.23 -1.04
C PHE A 86 6.25 2.77 0.41
N LYS A 87 7.33 3.26 1.01
CA LYS A 87 7.68 2.94 2.41
C LYS A 87 6.70 3.55 3.40
N GLY A 88 6.24 4.78 3.15
CA GLY A 88 5.22 5.44 3.96
C GLY A 88 3.91 4.67 4.01
N PHE A 89 3.39 4.24 2.86
CA PHE A 89 2.17 3.43 2.78
C PHE A 89 2.32 2.06 3.45
N GLN A 90 3.50 1.44 3.39
CA GLN A 90 3.76 0.19 4.12
C GLN A 90 3.68 0.39 5.63
N PHE A 91 4.26 1.48 6.15
CA PHE A 91 4.19 1.79 7.57
C PHE A 91 2.75 2.04 8.02
N VAL A 92 2.00 2.86 7.29
CA VAL A 92 0.60 3.16 7.61
C VAL A 92 -0.27 1.91 7.53
N SER A 93 -0.12 1.10 6.48
CA SER A 93 -0.85 -0.15 6.32
C SER A 93 -0.52 -1.15 7.44
N ALA A 94 0.75 -1.27 7.83
CA ALA A 94 1.16 -2.09 8.96
C ALA A 94 0.50 -1.61 10.28
N LEU A 95 0.45 -0.30 10.51
CA LEU A 95 -0.16 0.29 11.70
C LEU A 95 -1.66 0.00 11.78
N PHE A 96 -2.39 0.14 10.66
CA PHE A 96 -3.81 -0.23 10.59
C PHE A 96 -4.01 -1.74 10.80
N SER A 97 -3.19 -2.58 10.19
CA SER A 97 -3.29 -4.04 10.36
C SER A 97 -3.04 -4.46 11.81
N ALA A 98 -2.08 -3.85 12.48
CA ALA A 98 -1.78 -4.08 13.89
C ALA A 98 -2.91 -3.57 14.79
N ALA A 99 -3.51 -2.42 14.48
CA ALA A 99 -4.66 -1.89 15.22
C ALA A 99 -5.87 -2.81 15.12
N ILE A 100 -6.19 -3.33 13.92
CA ILE A 100 -7.29 -4.28 13.72
C ILE A 100 -7.01 -5.60 14.46
N ALA A 101 -5.79 -6.13 14.37
CA ALA A 101 -5.40 -7.34 15.09
C ALA A 101 -5.50 -7.15 16.62
N GLY A 102 -5.03 -6.02 17.14
CA GLY A 102 -5.14 -5.65 18.54
C GLY A 102 -6.59 -5.52 19.01
N ALA A 103 -7.46 -4.91 18.19
CA ALA A 103 -8.89 -4.79 18.48
C ALA A 103 -9.60 -6.15 18.51
N LYS A 104 -9.23 -7.08 17.63
CA LYS A 104 -9.76 -8.46 17.65
C LYS A 104 -9.31 -9.21 18.90
N ALA A 105 -8.03 -9.11 19.25
CA ALA A 105 -7.47 -9.74 20.44
C ALA A 105 -8.10 -9.19 21.73
N SER A 106 -8.31 -7.86 21.82
CA SER A 106 -8.95 -7.25 22.97
C SER A 106 -10.43 -7.63 23.09
N MET A 107 -11.15 -7.79 21.98
CA MET A 107 -12.54 -8.26 21.98
C MET A 107 -12.65 -9.68 22.55
N VAL A 108 -11.75 -10.59 22.16
CA VAL A 108 -11.69 -11.94 22.73
C VAL A 108 -11.37 -11.87 24.22
N TYR A 109 -10.38 -11.08 24.63
CA TYR A 109 -10.06 -10.89 26.04
C TYR A 109 -11.27 -10.40 26.84
N LEU A 110 -12.01 -9.39 26.37
CA LEU A 110 -13.21 -8.90 27.03
C LEU A 110 -14.31 -9.96 27.13
N SER A 111 -14.49 -10.79 26.09
CA SER A 111 -15.46 -11.90 26.13
C SER A 111 -15.10 -12.97 27.18
N LEU A 112 -13.80 -13.21 27.40
CA LEU A 112 -13.32 -14.12 28.43
C LEU A 112 -13.53 -13.56 29.84
N PHE A 113 -13.25 -12.27 30.04
CA PHE A 113 -13.47 -11.61 31.33
C PHE A 113 -14.95 -11.59 31.72
N GLY A 114 -15.85 -11.31 30.77
CA GLY A 114 -17.29 -11.38 31.00
C GLY A 114 -17.76 -12.79 31.40
N ALA A 115 -17.24 -13.84 30.75
CA ALA A 115 -17.56 -15.22 31.08
C ALA A 115 -17.02 -15.66 32.45
N GLN A 116 -15.85 -15.15 32.86
CA GLN A 116 -15.21 -15.50 34.13
C GLN A 116 -16.00 -14.97 35.34
N GLN A 117 -16.65 -13.81 35.24
CA GLN A 117 -17.38 -13.20 36.35
C GLN A 117 -18.64 -13.98 36.77
N GLN A 118 -19.21 -14.80 35.88
CA GLN A 118 -20.34 -15.68 36.22
C GLN A 118 -19.93 -16.99 36.90
N GLN A 119 -18.65 -17.36 36.86
CA GLN A 119 -18.16 -18.68 37.28
C GLN A 119 -17.53 -18.72 38.67
N SER A 120 -17.48 -17.60 39.42
CA SER A 120 -17.03 -17.59 40.82
C SER A 120 -17.95 -18.34 41.79
N LEU A 121 -19.00 -19.00 41.29
CA LEU A 121 -19.93 -19.82 42.08
C LEU A 121 -19.75 -21.34 41.91
N ASN A 122 -18.99 -21.84 40.91
CA ASN A 122 -18.79 -23.28 40.73
C ASN A 122 -17.34 -23.60 40.33
N SER A 123 -16.69 -24.42 41.15
CA SER A 123 -15.28 -24.81 41.06
C SER A 123 -14.88 -25.51 39.75
N SER A 124 -13.62 -25.28 39.35
CA SER A 124 -12.84 -25.82 38.22
C SER A 124 -13.02 -25.11 36.87
N TRP A 125 -12.04 -24.26 36.54
CA TRP A 125 -11.95 -23.55 35.26
C TRP A 125 -11.27 -24.45 34.24
N CYS A 126 -12.07 -25.15 33.43
CA CYS A 126 -11.59 -25.76 32.19
C CYS A 126 -12.25 -25.03 31.01
N PRO A 127 -11.48 -24.29 30.19
CA PRO A 127 -12.04 -23.67 29.00
C PRO A 127 -12.58 -24.75 28.06
N SER A 128 -13.85 -24.62 27.66
CA SER A 128 -14.50 -25.56 26.74
C SER A 128 -13.74 -25.62 25.40
N PRO A 129 -13.76 -26.76 24.67
CA PRO A 129 -13.07 -26.90 23.38
C PRO A 129 -13.47 -25.84 22.35
N GLU A 130 -14.70 -25.31 22.41
CA GLU A 130 -15.19 -24.24 21.54
C GLU A 130 -14.46 -22.90 21.77
N LEU A 131 -14.05 -22.65 23.02
CA LEU A 131 -13.28 -21.48 23.41
C LEU A 131 -11.86 -21.54 22.82
N TRP A 132 -11.23 -22.73 22.88
CA TRP A 132 -9.92 -22.97 22.28
C TRP A 132 -9.92 -22.76 20.77
N SER A 133 -10.96 -23.23 20.06
CA SER A 133 -11.08 -22.97 18.62
C SER A 133 -11.26 -21.48 18.30
N SER A 134 -11.97 -20.73 19.16
CA SER A 134 -12.17 -19.29 18.98
C SER A 134 -10.88 -18.49 19.24
N LEU A 135 -10.11 -18.90 20.25
CA LEU A 135 -8.78 -18.36 20.55
C LEU A 135 -7.77 -18.69 19.44
N ALA A 136 -7.78 -19.92 18.93
CA ALA A 136 -6.94 -20.33 17.81
C ALA A 136 -7.30 -19.58 16.53
N ALA A 137 -8.59 -19.36 16.25
CA ALA A 137 -9.05 -18.55 15.12
C ALA A 137 -8.72 -17.05 15.27
N ALA A 138 -8.63 -16.55 16.51
CA ALA A 138 -8.23 -15.18 16.83
C ALA A 138 -6.70 -14.99 16.88
N ALA A 139 -5.92 -16.07 16.85
CA ALA A 139 -4.47 -15.99 16.91
C ALA A 139 -3.91 -15.30 15.65
N PRO A 140 -2.95 -14.39 15.81
CA PRO A 140 -2.33 -13.69 14.68
C PRO A 140 -1.66 -14.70 13.74
N GLY A 141 -2.00 -14.65 12.44
CA GLY A 141 -1.37 -15.47 11.39
C GLY A 141 -2.21 -16.66 10.87
N GLN A 142 -3.40 -16.92 11.42
CA GLN A 142 -4.25 -18.05 11.03
C GLN A 142 -5.19 -17.77 9.84
N GLY A 143 -5.20 -16.54 9.32
CA GLY A 143 -6.07 -16.17 8.20
C GLY A 143 -5.52 -16.61 6.84
N TYR A 144 -6.41 -17.04 5.92
CA TYR A 144 -6.09 -17.36 4.52
C TYR A 144 -5.37 -16.21 3.78
N SER A 145 -5.60 -14.97 4.22
CA SER A 145 -4.95 -13.76 3.72
C SER A 145 -3.45 -13.67 4.06
N PHE A 146 -3.00 -14.36 5.12
CA PHE A 146 -1.63 -14.26 5.62
C PHE A 146 -0.61 -14.91 4.68
N ALA A 147 -0.94 -16.10 4.15
CA ALA A 147 -0.08 -16.80 3.20
C ALA A 147 0.15 -15.98 1.92
N PHE A 148 -0.90 -15.33 1.42
CA PHE A 148 -0.82 -14.46 0.25
C PHE A 148 -0.03 -13.16 0.53
N GLN A 149 -0.16 -12.58 1.72
CA GLN A 149 0.64 -11.41 2.10
C GLN A 149 2.13 -11.77 2.23
N MET A 150 2.44 -12.94 2.78
CA MET A 150 3.82 -13.42 2.92
C MET A 150 4.47 -13.74 1.58
N SER A 151 3.73 -14.30 0.62
CA SER A 151 4.25 -14.55 -0.74
C SER A 151 4.57 -13.26 -1.51
N LEU A 152 3.94 -12.13 -1.17
CA LEU A 152 4.21 -10.82 -1.78
C LEU A 152 5.39 -10.07 -1.13
N LEU A 153 5.89 -10.53 0.02
CA LEU A 153 7.05 -9.96 0.69
C LEU A 153 8.33 -9.95 -0.18
N PRO A 154 8.71 -11.03 -0.90
CA PRO A 154 9.84 -11.00 -1.82
C PRO A 154 9.65 -9.98 -2.95
N VAL A 155 8.41 -9.81 -3.45
CA VAL A 155 8.11 -8.81 -4.49
C VAL A 155 8.38 -7.41 -3.98
N ARG A 156 8.02 -7.11 -2.72
CA ARG A 156 8.31 -5.80 -2.08
C ARG A 156 9.81 -5.56 -1.94
N LEU A 157 10.55 -6.57 -1.46
CA LEU A 157 12.00 -6.47 -1.29
C LEU A 157 12.70 -6.27 -2.63
N LEU A 158 12.28 -7.01 -3.66
CA LEU A 158 12.81 -6.89 -5.01
C LEU A 158 12.53 -5.50 -5.60
N LEU A 159 11.30 -4.98 -5.43
CA LEU A 159 10.95 -3.65 -5.93
C LEU A 159 11.82 -2.55 -5.28
N LEU A 160 11.99 -2.62 -3.95
CA LEU A 160 12.85 -1.68 -3.22
C LEU A 160 14.30 -1.78 -3.66
N TYR A 161 14.82 -3.00 -3.79
CA TYR A 161 16.20 -3.24 -4.20
C TYR A 161 16.48 -2.71 -5.61
N VAL A 162 15.55 -2.92 -6.54
CA VAL A 162 15.65 -2.37 -7.90
C VAL A 162 15.62 -0.85 -7.87
N CYS A 163 14.73 -0.23 -7.09
CA CYS A 163 14.70 1.23 -6.94
C CYS A 163 16.01 1.79 -6.37
N THR A 164 16.58 1.16 -5.34
CA THR A 164 17.85 1.62 -4.75
C THR A 164 19.02 1.43 -5.70
N LEU A 165 19.04 0.36 -6.50
CA LEU A 165 20.05 0.18 -7.55
C LEU A 165 19.92 1.26 -8.64
N LEU A 166 18.71 1.57 -9.09
CA LEU A 166 18.47 2.62 -10.09
C LEU A 166 18.95 3.99 -9.60
N LEU A 167 18.73 4.31 -8.32
CA LEU A 167 19.24 5.53 -7.69
C LEU A 167 20.77 5.51 -7.55
N ALA A 168 21.36 4.41 -7.08
CA ALA A 168 22.80 4.28 -6.88
C ALA A 168 23.60 4.33 -8.19
N CYS A 169 23.03 3.83 -9.29
CA CYS A 169 23.69 3.85 -10.59
C CYS A 169 23.70 5.22 -11.28
N GLY A 170 23.12 6.28 -10.69
CA GLY A 170 23.14 7.64 -11.24
C GLY A 170 22.54 7.79 -12.64
N ARG A 171 21.79 6.77 -13.11
CA ARG A 171 21.14 6.78 -14.44
C ARG A 171 19.86 7.61 -14.47
N ALA A 172 19.45 8.12 -13.31
CA ALA A 172 18.20 8.82 -13.15
C ALA A 172 18.35 10.33 -13.25
N CYS A 173 19.49 10.93 -13.63
CA CYS A 173 19.67 12.39 -13.76
C CYS A 173 18.77 13.02 -14.85
N GLY A 174 17.47 13.06 -14.62
CA GLY A 174 16.49 13.83 -15.36
C GLY A 174 16.68 15.31 -15.04
N GLY A 175 16.85 16.13 -16.08
CA GLY A 175 16.90 17.59 -15.94
C GLY A 175 18.30 18.20 -15.91
N GLU A 176 19.40 17.44 -15.86
CA GLU A 176 20.76 18.03 -15.91
C GLU A 176 20.99 18.80 -17.23
N HIS A 177 20.39 18.32 -18.32
CA HIS A 177 20.39 19.02 -19.60
C HIS A 177 19.53 20.29 -19.61
N GLU A 178 18.50 20.41 -18.78
CA GLU A 178 17.67 21.62 -18.68
C GLU A 178 18.31 22.66 -17.76
N ILE A 179 18.95 22.23 -16.66
CA ILE A 179 19.67 23.12 -15.74
C ILE A 179 20.93 23.69 -16.39
N ARG A 180 21.66 22.92 -17.20
CA ARG A 180 22.82 23.43 -17.96
C ARG A 180 22.46 24.37 -19.12
N LEU A 181 21.18 24.52 -19.45
CA LEU A 181 20.68 25.43 -20.49
C LEU A 181 20.07 26.72 -19.94
N LEU A 182 20.00 26.87 -18.61
CA LEU A 182 19.65 28.12 -17.90
C LEU A 182 20.91 28.88 -17.50
#